data_AF-A0A246PI22-F1
#
_entry.id   AF-A0A246PI22-F1
#
_cell.length_a   1.000
_cell.length_b   1.000
_cell.length_c   1.000
_cell.angle_alpha   90.00
_cell.angle_beta   90.00
_cell.angle_gamma   90.00
#
_symmetry.space_group_name_H-M   'P 1'
#
loop_
_entity.id
_entity.type
_entity.pdbx_description
1 polymer ?
#
loop_
_entity_poly.entity_id
_entity_poly.type
_entity_poly.pdbx_seq_one_letter_code
_entity_poly.pdbx_strand_id
1 'polypeptide(L)'
;MIFIERVKKLIETQLIHFYKKRLSNFSLVFKRLVINLVMCFIFFIITSSCLISLANEKSPLSAFLFILLAVIINIIILHILFMRPSNIFARNQYKTKFRSTQWELFRILLLKEFIFSSKLLQKKNGEENIKKLESLIELLQTRLDNNKKQSILEILGSNISTTLIFFIPAWAAFNSQIFINNKLTLTQGLMRLGVLLLILFMSIYFLSLFKSTFKDFNFFSTNKYISDLIDLLNQLKVILDNPHYFEKHHPARLENLAKNLIKSYESTLKIEVRFSFKNIQWKELYYSPLKRIEEKNS
;
A
#
# COMPACT_ATOMS: atom_id res chain seq x y z
N MET A 1 -26.46 15.65 15.66
CA MET A 1 -25.55 14.48 15.74
C MET A 1 -25.43 13.73 14.40
N ILE A 2 -26.53 13.31 13.77
CA ILE A 2 -26.53 12.57 12.48
C ILE A 2 -25.88 13.35 11.32
N PHE A 3 -26.07 14.67 11.25
CA PHE A 3 -25.49 15.50 10.19
C PHE A 3 -23.96 15.56 10.25
N ILE A 4 -23.39 15.76 11.45
CA ILE A 4 -21.94 15.84 11.67
C ILE A 4 -21.26 14.52 11.28
N GLU A 5 -21.87 13.39 11.63
CA GLU A 5 -21.34 12.07 11.31
C GLU A 5 -21.33 11.79 9.80
N ARG A 6 -22.39 12.23 9.09
CA ARG A 6 -22.45 12.15 7.62
C ARG A 6 -21.36 12.98 6.95
N VAL A 7 -21.09 14.18 7.45
CA VAL A 7 -20.06 15.06 6.90
C VAL A 7 -18.67 14.47 7.14
N LYS A 8 -18.37 13.99 8.36
CA LYS A 8 -17.12 13.28 8.69
C LYS A 8 -16.86 12.11 7.74
N LYS A 9 -17.86 11.24 7.56
CA LYS A 9 -17.77 10.08 6.66
C LYS A 9 -17.55 10.47 5.20
N LEU A 10 -18.13 11.58 4.76
CA LEU A 10 -17.98 12.08 3.38
C LEU A 10 -16.55 12.59 3.13
N ILE A 11 -16.02 13.41 4.04
CA ILE A 11 -14.63 13.90 3.99
C ILE A 11 -13.65 12.74 3.92
N GLU A 12 -13.82 11.77 4.82
CA GLU A 12 -13.02 10.56 4.88
C GLU A 12 -13.04 9.79 3.56
N THR A 13 -14.23 9.54 3.03
CA THR A 13 -14.43 8.77 1.80
C THR A 13 -13.77 9.47 0.62
N GLN A 14 -13.88 10.79 0.55
CA GLN A 14 -13.26 11.59 -0.51
C GLN A 14 -11.74 11.64 -0.40
N LEU A 15 -11.18 11.76 0.81
CA LEU A 15 -9.73 11.70 1.03
C LEU A 15 -9.15 10.35 0.61
N ILE A 16 -9.78 9.25 1.01
CA ILE A 16 -9.39 7.90 0.60
C ILE A 16 -9.55 7.72 -0.91
N HIS A 17 -10.63 8.25 -1.50
CA HIS A 17 -10.86 8.17 -2.94
C HIS A 17 -9.77 8.92 -3.73
N PHE A 18 -9.46 10.15 -3.32
CA PHE A 18 -8.37 10.95 -3.90
C PHE A 18 -7.04 10.20 -3.79
N TYR A 19 -6.73 9.66 -2.59
CA TYR A 19 -5.52 8.87 -2.40
C TYR A 19 -5.44 7.72 -3.41
N LYS A 20 -6.49 6.90 -3.47
CA LYS A 20 -6.56 5.72 -4.35
C LYS A 20 -6.39 6.09 -5.82
N LYS A 21 -7.04 7.16 -6.28
CA LYS A 21 -7.15 7.49 -7.71
C LYS A 21 -6.05 8.40 -8.23
N ARG A 22 -5.42 9.22 -7.39
CA ARG A 22 -4.49 10.28 -7.85
C ARG A 22 -3.21 10.43 -7.05
N LEU A 23 -3.09 9.84 -5.85
CA LEU A 23 -1.92 10.05 -4.97
C LEU A 23 -1.09 8.78 -4.75
N SER A 24 -1.72 7.60 -4.84
CA SER A 24 -1.07 6.32 -4.60
C SER A 24 -0.01 6.06 -5.69
N ASN A 25 1.09 5.39 -5.32
CA ASN A 25 2.09 4.92 -6.29
C ASN A 25 1.47 4.05 -7.38
N PHE A 26 0.36 3.35 -7.08
CA PHE A 26 -0.44 2.66 -8.09
C PHE A 26 -0.97 3.60 -9.15
N SER A 27 -1.74 4.59 -8.72
CA SER A 27 -2.42 5.51 -9.62
C SER A 27 -1.43 6.32 -10.44
N LEU A 28 -0.32 6.73 -9.81
CA LEU A 28 0.69 7.55 -10.43
C LEU A 28 1.56 6.76 -11.40
N VAL A 29 1.98 5.53 -11.07
CA VAL A 29 2.98 4.77 -11.86
C VAL A 29 2.45 3.40 -12.25
N PHE A 30 2.09 2.55 -11.30
CA PHE A 30 1.92 1.12 -11.58
C PHE A 30 0.68 0.76 -12.39
N LYS A 31 -0.36 1.60 -12.39
CA LYS A 31 -1.57 1.40 -13.22
C LYS A 31 -1.21 1.22 -14.70
N ARG A 32 -0.13 1.85 -15.16
CA ARG A 32 0.35 1.78 -16.54
C ARG A 32 1.37 0.68 -16.79
N LEU A 33 1.82 0.00 -15.73
CA LEU A 33 2.80 -1.09 -15.76
C LEU A 33 2.19 -2.44 -15.34
N VAL A 34 0.85 -2.53 -15.33
CA VAL A 34 0.13 -3.76 -14.94
C VAL A 34 0.51 -4.93 -15.85
N ILE A 35 0.68 -4.70 -17.16
CA ILE A 35 1.08 -5.75 -18.10
C ILE A 35 2.47 -6.28 -17.75
N ASN A 36 3.45 -5.39 -17.55
CA ASN A 36 4.80 -5.77 -17.16
C ASN A 36 4.83 -6.59 -15.87
N LEU A 37 3.95 -6.24 -14.94
CA LEU A 37 3.79 -6.95 -13.69
C LEU A 37 3.20 -8.34 -13.89
N VAL A 38 2.16 -8.47 -14.70
CA VAL A 38 1.59 -9.79 -15.07
C VAL A 38 2.66 -10.65 -15.72
N MET A 39 3.50 -10.08 -16.58
CA MET A 39 4.65 -10.79 -17.18
C MET A 39 5.66 -11.26 -16.12
N CYS A 40 6.01 -10.43 -15.13
CA CYS A 40 6.86 -10.85 -14.01
C CYS A 40 6.24 -12.03 -13.23
N PHE A 41 4.94 -11.99 -12.99
CA PHE A 41 4.22 -13.06 -12.28
C PHE A 41 4.22 -14.37 -13.07
N ILE A 42 3.92 -14.32 -14.38
CA ILE A 42 3.96 -15.49 -15.26
C ILE A 42 5.37 -16.09 -15.26
N PHE A 43 6.40 -15.25 -15.40
CA PHE A 43 7.78 -15.70 -15.37
C PHE A 43 8.15 -16.39 -14.05
N PHE A 44 7.69 -15.83 -12.92
CA PHE A 44 7.89 -16.43 -11.60
C PHE A 44 7.21 -17.80 -11.46
N ILE A 45 5.98 -17.95 -11.97
CA ILE A 45 5.25 -19.23 -11.96
C ILE A 45 5.97 -20.29 -12.80
N ILE A 46 6.44 -19.92 -13.99
CA ILE A 46 7.17 -20.83 -14.89
C ILE A 46 8.48 -21.29 -14.24
N THR A 47 9.27 -20.36 -13.70
CA THR A 47 10.53 -20.69 -13.04
C THR A 47 10.32 -21.54 -11.78
N SER A 48 9.29 -21.25 -10.98
CA SER A 48 8.92 -22.06 -9.80
C SER A 48 8.47 -23.47 -10.17
N SER A 49 7.73 -23.64 -11.27
CA SER A 49 7.30 -24.96 -11.75
C SER A 49 8.49 -25.79 -12.25
N CYS A 50 9.43 -25.16 -12.95
CA CYS A 50 10.69 -25.78 -13.37
C CYS A 50 11.53 -26.22 -12.16
N LEU A 51 11.60 -25.38 -11.11
CA LEU A 51 12.28 -25.70 -9.85
C LEU A 51 11.72 -26.96 -9.18
N ILE A 52 10.39 -27.11 -9.14
CA ILE A 52 9.74 -28.30 -8.54
C ILE A 52 10.06 -29.56 -9.35
N SER A 53 10.06 -29.47 -10.68
CA SER A 53 10.38 -30.61 -11.55
C SER A 53 11.83 -31.09 -11.36
N LEU A 54 12.77 -30.15 -11.22
CA LEU A 54 14.21 -30.46 -11.05
C LEU A 54 14.58 -30.84 -9.61
N ALA A 55 13.83 -30.38 -8.60
CA ALA A 55 14.01 -30.82 -7.21
C ALA A 55 13.73 -32.32 -7.00
N ASN A 56 13.04 -32.97 -7.96
CA ASN A 56 12.87 -34.42 -7.98
C ASN A 56 14.08 -35.18 -8.55
N GLU A 57 15.10 -34.49 -9.08
CA GLU A 57 16.37 -35.11 -9.47
C GLU A 57 17.25 -35.44 -8.26
N LYS A 58 18.02 -36.52 -8.36
CA LYS A 58 18.65 -37.19 -7.20
C LYS A 58 19.79 -36.39 -6.54
N SER A 59 20.29 -35.31 -7.14
CA SER A 59 21.48 -34.62 -6.63
C SER A 59 21.13 -33.29 -5.91
N PRO A 60 21.27 -33.23 -4.58
CA PRO A 60 20.85 -32.05 -3.79
C PRO A 60 21.70 -30.81 -4.11
N LEU A 61 22.96 -30.99 -4.52
CA LEU A 61 23.84 -29.89 -4.91
C LEU A 61 23.40 -29.22 -6.22
N SER A 62 22.93 -30.00 -7.20
CA SER A 62 22.37 -29.44 -8.45
C SER A 62 21.09 -28.65 -8.19
N ALA A 63 20.20 -29.17 -7.33
CA ALA A 63 18.97 -28.49 -6.96
C ALA A 63 19.25 -27.16 -6.27
N PHE A 64 20.23 -27.12 -5.36
CA PHE A 64 20.64 -25.90 -4.67
C PHE A 64 21.21 -24.84 -5.62
N LEU A 65 22.16 -25.21 -6.49
CA LEU A 65 22.74 -24.29 -7.48
C LEU A 65 21.68 -23.72 -8.43
N PHE A 66 20.73 -24.57 -8.85
CA PHE A 66 19.64 -24.15 -9.72
C PHE A 66 18.67 -23.19 -9.01
N ILE A 67 18.33 -23.43 -7.74
CA ILE A 67 17.54 -22.49 -6.92
C ILE A 67 18.21 -21.13 -6.87
N LEU A 68 19.52 -21.09 -6.60
CA LEU A 68 20.29 -19.84 -6.51
C LEU A 68 20.26 -19.09 -7.85
N LEU A 69 20.48 -19.78 -8.97
CA LEU A 69 20.41 -19.21 -10.31
C LEU A 69 19.01 -18.66 -10.63
N ALA A 70 17.96 -19.42 -10.29
CA ALA A 70 16.58 -19.01 -10.51
C ALA A 70 16.23 -17.75 -9.72
N VAL A 71 16.70 -17.62 -8.48
CA VAL A 71 16.51 -16.41 -7.66
C VAL A 71 17.19 -15.21 -8.32
N ILE A 72 18.44 -15.36 -8.78
CA ILE A 72 19.19 -14.28 -9.44
C ILE A 72 18.46 -13.82 -10.72
N ILE A 73 18.05 -14.76 -11.57
CA ILE A 73 17.32 -14.46 -12.81
C ILE A 73 16.01 -13.72 -12.51
N ASN A 74 15.24 -14.18 -11.51
CA ASN A 74 14.01 -13.52 -11.11
C ASN A 74 14.24 -12.09 -10.61
N ILE A 75 15.31 -11.83 -9.86
CA ILE A 75 15.68 -10.47 -9.42
C ILE A 75 16.01 -9.58 -10.62
N ILE A 76 16.79 -10.09 -11.58
CA ILE A 76 17.16 -9.36 -12.81
C ILE A 76 15.90 -9.00 -13.61
N ILE A 77 15.00 -9.96 -13.79
CA ILE A 77 13.77 -9.76 -14.55
C ILE A 77 12.84 -8.77 -13.85
N LEU A 78 12.70 -8.87 -12.53
CA LEU A 78 11.96 -7.88 -11.75
C LEU A 78 12.56 -6.47 -11.94
N HIS A 79 13.88 -6.36 -11.96
CA HIS A 79 14.52 -5.07 -12.20
C HIS A 79 14.23 -4.52 -13.60
N ILE A 80 14.40 -5.36 -14.64
CA ILE A 80 14.26 -4.96 -16.05
C ILE A 80 12.81 -4.68 -16.42
N LEU A 81 11.88 -5.54 -16.04
CA LEU A 81 10.47 -5.44 -16.44
C LEU A 81 9.68 -4.49 -15.55
N PHE A 82 10.08 -4.29 -14.28
CA PHE A 82 9.28 -3.52 -13.34
C PHE A 82 9.99 -2.25 -12.82
N MET A 83 11.15 -2.39 -12.18
CA MET A 83 11.82 -1.26 -11.52
C MET A 83 12.32 -0.20 -12.50
N ARG A 84 12.94 -0.63 -13.61
CA ARG A 84 13.46 0.28 -14.63
C ARG A 84 12.33 1.02 -15.37
N PRO A 85 11.26 0.35 -15.86
CA PRO A 85 10.11 1.03 -16.46
C PRO A 85 9.40 1.99 -15.51
N SER A 86 9.28 1.64 -14.22
CA SER A 86 8.73 2.55 -13.19
C SER A 86 9.51 3.85 -13.08
N ASN A 87 10.85 3.76 -13.05
CA ASN A 87 11.71 4.93 -13.00
C ASN A 87 11.68 5.76 -14.29
N ILE A 88 11.68 5.12 -15.46
CA ILE A 88 11.58 5.81 -16.76
C ILE A 88 10.26 6.55 -16.86
N PHE A 89 9.16 5.89 -16.50
CA PHE A 89 7.83 6.49 -16.51
C PHE A 89 7.76 7.70 -15.58
N ALA A 90 8.23 7.55 -14.33
CA ALA A 90 8.22 8.64 -13.36
C ALA A 90 9.06 9.84 -13.83
N ARG A 91 10.23 9.57 -14.43
CA ARG A 91 11.10 10.61 -15.00
C ARG A 91 10.45 11.32 -16.18
N ASN A 92 9.78 10.60 -17.07
CA ASN A 92 9.19 11.19 -18.27
C ASN A 92 7.94 12.01 -17.94
N GLN A 93 7.07 11.50 -17.07
CA GLN A 93 5.78 12.14 -16.77
C GLN A 93 5.87 13.17 -15.65
N TYR A 94 6.54 12.82 -14.55
CA TYR A 94 6.60 13.66 -13.35
C TYR A 94 7.95 14.36 -13.19
N LYS A 95 8.94 14.07 -14.05
CA LYS A 95 10.26 14.71 -14.04
C LYS A 95 11.01 14.49 -12.73
N THR A 96 10.72 13.37 -12.06
CA THR A 96 11.31 12.93 -10.79
C THR A 96 11.70 11.46 -10.85
N LYS A 97 12.62 11.03 -9.96
CA LYS A 97 12.98 9.61 -9.82
C LYS A 97 11.98 8.93 -8.89
N PHE A 98 11.42 7.79 -9.31
CA PHE A 98 10.46 7.03 -8.50
C PHE A 98 11.10 6.63 -7.15
N ARG A 99 10.35 6.78 -6.05
CA ARG A 99 10.80 6.53 -4.66
C ARG A 99 12.03 7.34 -4.21
N SER A 100 12.31 8.48 -4.85
CA SER A 100 13.28 9.45 -4.32
C SER A 100 12.64 10.37 -3.29
N THR A 101 13.44 11.11 -2.50
CA THR A 101 12.91 12.17 -1.62
C THR A 101 12.06 13.18 -2.37
N GLN A 102 12.44 13.52 -3.61
CA GLN A 102 11.66 14.41 -4.49
C GLN A 102 10.31 13.81 -4.90
N TRP A 103 10.22 12.48 -5.00
CA TRP A 103 8.96 11.78 -5.28
C TRP A 103 7.97 11.92 -4.13
N GLU A 104 8.45 11.74 -2.89
CA GLU A 104 7.59 11.89 -1.71
C GLU A 104 7.16 13.35 -1.53
N LEU A 105 8.07 14.32 -1.71
CA LEU A 105 7.71 15.74 -1.70
C LEU A 105 6.65 16.08 -2.76
N PHE A 106 6.76 15.51 -3.96
CA PHE A 106 5.75 15.66 -5.01
C PHE A 106 4.37 15.09 -4.59
N ARG A 107 4.33 13.95 -3.90
CA ARG A 107 3.08 13.40 -3.36
C ARG A 107 2.51 14.30 -2.28
N ILE A 108 3.32 14.82 -1.36
CA ILE A 108 2.84 15.76 -0.34
C ILE A 108 2.26 17.03 -0.99
N LEU A 109 2.88 17.53 -2.06
CA LEU A 109 2.36 18.66 -2.84
C LEU A 109 1.00 18.39 -3.46
N LEU A 110 0.83 17.23 -4.08
CA LEU A 110 -0.47 16.84 -4.62
C LEU A 110 -1.53 16.81 -3.53
N LEU A 111 -1.20 16.27 -2.35
CA LEU A 111 -2.11 16.27 -1.20
C LEU A 111 -2.42 17.69 -0.71
N LYS A 112 -1.39 18.53 -0.57
CA LYS A 112 -1.52 19.94 -0.18
C LYS A 112 -2.48 20.67 -1.12
N GLU A 113 -2.21 20.65 -2.42
CA GLU A 113 -3.02 21.33 -3.43
C GLU A 113 -4.47 20.81 -3.45
N PHE A 114 -4.68 19.50 -3.28
CA PHE A 114 -6.02 18.93 -3.13
C PHE A 114 -6.75 19.42 -1.89
N ILE A 115 -6.09 19.46 -0.73
CA ILE A 115 -6.68 19.89 0.54
C ILE A 115 -7.03 21.39 0.50
N PHE A 116 -6.18 22.24 -0.11
CA PHE A 116 -6.48 23.67 -0.27
C PHE A 116 -7.60 23.93 -1.30
N SER A 117 -7.59 23.21 -2.43
CA SER A 117 -8.61 23.36 -3.47
C SER A 117 -9.99 22.88 -3.01
N SER A 118 -10.04 21.82 -2.21
CA SER A 118 -11.25 21.34 -1.52
C SER A 118 -11.72 22.23 -0.36
N LYS A 119 -11.00 23.32 -0.05
CA LYS A 119 -11.26 24.24 1.08
C LYS A 119 -11.21 23.58 2.47
N LEU A 120 -10.56 22.42 2.59
CA LEU A 120 -10.31 21.80 3.90
C LEU A 120 -9.32 22.63 4.72
N LEU A 121 -8.37 23.30 4.07
CA LEU A 121 -7.44 24.26 4.69
C LEU A 121 -7.58 25.66 4.06
N GLN A 122 -7.24 26.70 4.82
CA GLN A 122 -7.32 28.10 4.40
C GLN A 122 -5.93 28.74 4.31
N LYS A 123 -5.66 29.53 3.26
CA LYS A 123 -4.31 30.06 3.00
C LYS A 123 -3.74 30.97 4.11
N LYS A 124 -4.58 31.56 4.97
CA LYS A 124 -4.17 32.60 5.93
C LYS A 124 -4.20 32.19 7.41
N ASN A 125 -4.64 30.97 7.75
CA ASN A 125 -4.83 30.54 9.14
C ASN A 125 -3.96 29.31 9.48
N GLY A 126 -2.66 29.53 9.70
CA GLY A 126 -1.68 28.45 9.94
C GLY A 126 -2.04 27.54 11.12
N GLU A 127 -2.37 28.12 12.28
CA GLU A 127 -2.69 27.36 13.49
C GLU A 127 -4.02 26.59 13.37
N GLU A 128 -5.06 27.23 12.80
CA GLU A 128 -6.34 26.56 12.53
C GLU A 128 -6.16 25.41 11.53
N ASN A 129 -5.27 25.57 10.55
CA ASN A 129 -4.97 24.52 9.58
C ASN A 129 -4.30 23.29 10.22
N ILE A 130 -3.40 23.51 11.19
CA ILE A 130 -2.76 22.42 11.93
C ILE A 130 -3.82 21.65 12.72
N LYS A 131 -4.68 22.34 13.47
CA LYS A 131 -5.80 21.72 14.22
C LYS A 131 -6.75 20.92 13.30
N LYS A 132 -7.01 21.45 12.10
CA LYS A 132 -7.82 20.73 11.08
C LYS A 132 -7.12 19.48 10.56
N LEU A 133 -5.82 19.53 10.30
CA LEU A 133 -5.06 18.34 9.90
C LEU A 133 -5.06 17.27 10.99
N GLU A 134 -4.90 17.66 12.25
CA GLU A 134 -4.99 16.74 13.40
C GLU A 134 -6.36 16.05 13.45
N SER A 135 -7.44 16.82 13.27
CA SER A 135 -8.80 16.25 13.21
C SER A 135 -8.97 15.26 12.04
N LEU A 136 -8.38 15.54 10.87
CA LEU A 136 -8.41 14.62 9.73
C LEU A 136 -7.60 13.33 9.99
N ILE A 137 -6.45 13.47 10.64
CA ILE A 137 -5.59 12.34 11.02
C ILE A 137 -6.32 11.45 12.03
N GLU A 138 -6.86 12.04 13.10
CA GLU A 138 -7.60 11.33 14.15
C GLU A 138 -8.81 10.57 13.57
N LEU A 139 -9.53 11.20 12.65
CA LEU A 139 -10.65 10.59 11.95
C LEU A 139 -10.23 9.34 11.15
N LEU A 140 -9.12 9.42 10.40
CA LEU A 140 -8.60 8.30 9.62
C LEU A 140 -8.03 7.20 10.53
N GLN A 141 -7.39 7.58 11.63
CA GLN A 141 -6.79 6.67 12.59
C GLN A 141 -7.84 5.87 13.35
N THR A 142 -8.94 6.52 13.73
CA THR A 142 -10.12 5.85 14.30
C THR A 142 -10.67 4.77 13.35
N ARG A 143 -10.79 5.07 12.05
CA ARG A 143 -11.25 4.09 11.06
C ARG A 143 -10.25 2.94 10.87
N LEU A 144 -8.96 3.24 10.86
CA LEU A 144 -7.88 2.25 10.77
C LEU A 144 -7.95 1.26 11.94
N ASP A 145 -8.10 1.76 13.16
CA ASP A 145 -8.12 0.95 14.38
C ASP A 145 -9.38 0.08 14.47
N ASN A 146 -10.53 0.62 14.06
CA ASN A 146 -11.77 -0.15 13.94
C ASN A 146 -11.62 -1.31 12.93
N ASN A 147 -11.02 -1.05 11.77
CA ASN A 147 -10.79 -2.09 10.76
C ASN A 147 -9.78 -3.15 11.24
N LYS A 148 -8.75 -2.78 12.02
CA LYS A 148 -7.77 -3.73 12.56
C LYS A 148 -8.40 -4.69 13.58
N LYS A 149 -9.24 -4.17 14.48
CA LYS A 149 -9.95 -5.00 15.48
C LYS A 149 -10.81 -6.06 14.81
N GLN A 150 -11.56 -5.66 13.78
CA GLN A 150 -12.38 -6.59 13.00
C GLN A 150 -11.53 -7.64 12.25
N SER A 151 -10.43 -7.21 11.62
CA SER A 151 -9.55 -8.12 10.86
C SER A 151 -8.84 -9.16 11.72
N ILE A 152 -8.42 -8.83 12.95
CA ILE A 152 -7.76 -9.81 13.85
C ILE A 152 -8.72 -10.94 14.22
N LEU A 153 -9.97 -10.61 14.51
CA LEU A 153 -11.02 -11.59 14.82
C LEU A 153 -11.29 -12.52 13.62
N GLU A 154 -11.35 -11.95 12.41
CA GLU A 154 -11.55 -12.71 11.17
C GLU A 154 -10.34 -13.61 10.82
N ILE A 155 -9.11 -13.12 11.01
CA ILE A 155 -7.87 -13.88 10.76
C ILE A 155 -7.75 -15.07 11.71
N LEU A 156 -8.08 -14.89 12.99
CA LEU A 156 -8.06 -15.96 13.98
C LEU A 156 -9.07 -17.07 13.62
N GLY A 157 -10.28 -16.71 13.18
CA GLY A 157 -11.28 -17.69 12.73
C GLY A 157 -10.91 -18.39 11.43
N SER A 158 -10.38 -17.66 10.44
CA SER A 158 -10.08 -18.19 9.10
C SER A 158 -8.82 -19.06 9.06
N ASN A 159 -7.77 -18.66 9.77
CA ASN A 159 -6.48 -19.36 9.70
C ASN A 159 -6.55 -20.75 10.32
N ILE A 160 -7.36 -20.95 11.37
CA ILE A 160 -7.54 -22.28 11.99
C ILE A 160 -8.10 -23.28 10.97
N SER A 161 -9.14 -22.88 10.20
CA SER A 161 -9.71 -23.76 9.16
C SER A 161 -8.72 -24.03 8.03
N THR A 162 -7.97 -23.01 7.61
CA THR A 162 -7.03 -23.10 6.49
C THR A 162 -5.84 -23.99 6.88
N THR A 163 -5.32 -23.85 8.10
CA THR A 163 -4.25 -24.72 8.63
C THR A 163 -4.70 -26.17 8.68
N LEU A 164 -5.94 -26.46 9.11
CA LEU A 164 -6.46 -27.83 9.12
C LEU A 164 -6.60 -28.43 7.72
N ILE A 165 -7.06 -27.65 6.73
CA ILE A 165 -7.21 -28.09 5.33
C ILE A 165 -5.87 -28.51 4.70
N PHE A 166 -4.77 -27.84 5.05
CA PHE A 166 -3.45 -28.20 4.53
C PHE A 166 -2.72 -29.23 5.39
N PHE A 167 -2.91 -29.20 6.72
CA PHE A 167 -2.21 -30.09 7.65
C PHE A 167 -2.70 -31.52 7.55
N ILE A 168 -4.02 -31.75 7.44
CA ILE A 168 -4.60 -33.10 7.41
C ILE A 168 -4.09 -33.92 6.19
N PRO A 169 -4.12 -33.41 4.94
CA PRO A 169 -3.60 -34.15 3.79
C PRO A 169 -2.07 -34.32 3.83
N ALA A 170 -1.33 -33.31 4.29
CA ALA A 170 0.13 -33.38 4.40
C ALA A 170 0.57 -34.44 5.42
N TRP A 171 -0.10 -34.47 6.58
CA TRP A 171 0.12 -35.49 7.61
C TRP A 171 -0.29 -36.88 7.12
N ALA A 172 -1.44 -37.02 6.47
CA ALA A 172 -1.90 -38.29 5.92
C ALA A 172 -0.94 -38.85 4.85
N ALA A 173 -0.44 -37.99 3.95
CA ALA A 173 0.53 -38.38 2.93
C ALA A 173 1.88 -38.81 3.54
N PHE A 174 2.38 -38.06 4.53
CA PHE A 174 3.60 -38.42 5.27
C PHE A 174 3.46 -39.76 5.99
N ASN A 175 2.36 -39.93 6.73
CA ASN A 175 2.09 -41.12 7.53
C ASN A 175 1.90 -42.36 6.63
N SER A 176 1.22 -42.21 5.49
CA SER A 176 1.06 -43.28 4.51
C SER A 176 2.37 -43.71 3.85
N GLN A 177 3.29 -42.77 3.59
CA GLN A 177 4.58 -43.08 2.95
C GLN A 177 5.57 -43.76 3.90
N ILE A 178 5.60 -43.39 5.18
CA ILE A 178 6.55 -43.93 6.16
C ILE A 178 6.00 -45.17 6.87
N PHE A 179 4.77 -45.13 7.38
CA PHE A 179 4.28 -46.15 8.30
C PHE A 179 3.36 -47.20 7.66
N ILE A 180 2.65 -46.85 6.57
CA ILE A 180 1.69 -47.76 5.93
C ILE A 180 2.33 -48.54 4.79
N ASN A 181 3.04 -47.84 3.89
CA ASN A 181 3.57 -48.45 2.68
C ASN A 181 5.05 -48.85 2.77
N ASN A 182 5.77 -48.52 3.85
CA ASN A 182 7.22 -48.74 4.04
C ASN A 182 8.08 -48.38 2.80
N LYS A 183 7.61 -47.45 1.96
CA LYS A 183 8.26 -47.12 0.68
C LYS A 183 9.53 -46.28 0.85
N LEU A 184 9.70 -45.66 2.03
CA LEU A 184 10.82 -44.79 2.37
C LEU A 184 11.35 -45.18 3.74
N THR A 185 12.67 -45.24 3.90
CA THR A 185 13.28 -45.31 5.23
C THR A 185 13.06 -43.99 5.96
N LEU A 186 13.01 -44.03 7.30
CA LEU A 186 12.79 -42.85 8.15
C LEU A 186 13.75 -41.69 7.78
N THR A 187 15.02 -42.02 7.50
CA THR A 187 16.05 -41.07 7.07
C THR A 187 15.73 -40.41 5.72
N GLN A 188 15.24 -41.18 4.74
CA GLN A 188 14.84 -40.65 3.43
C GLN A 188 13.56 -39.79 3.52
N GLY A 189 12.61 -40.18 4.38
CA GLY A 189 11.42 -39.40 4.69
C GLY A 189 11.77 -38.06 5.33
N LEU A 190 12.67 -38.07 6.33
CA LEU A 190 13.16 -36.85 6.99
C LEU A 190 13.94 -35.94 6.03
N MET A 191 14.79 -36.48 5.15
CA MET A 191 15.48 -35.68 4.13
C MET A 191 14.49 -35.00 3.18
N ARG A 192 13.49 -35.71 2.68
CA ARG A 192 12.46 -35.13 1.78
C ARG A 192 11.64 -34.05 2.48
N LEU A 193 11.29 -34.25 3.75
CA LEU A 193 10.58 -33.26 4.55
C LEU A 193 11.45 -32.02 4.81
N GLY A 194 12.75 -32.21 5.05
CA GLY A 194 13.74 -31.13 5.15
C GLY A 194 13.87 -30.32 3.85
N VAL A 195 13.91 -30.98 2.69
CA VAL A 195 13.93 -30.31 1.37
C VAL A 195 12.63 -29.53 1.14
N LEU A 196 11.47 -30.12 1.46
CA LEU A 196 10.18 -29.43 1.38
C LEU A 196 10.11 -28.19 2.28
N LEU A 197 10.59 -28.29 3.53
CA LEU A 197 10.67 -27.16 4.45
C LEU A 197 11.64 -26.09 3.95
N LEU A 198 12.77 -26.48 3.34
CA LEU A 198 13.72 -25.55 2.76
C LEU A 198 13.13 -24.83 1.53
N ILE A 199 12.44 -25.54 0.64
CA ILE A 199 11.70 -24.94 -0.48
C ILE A 199 10.63 -23.99 0.04
N LEU A 200 9.90 -24.38 1.08
CA LEU A 200 8.85 -23.56 1.69
C LEU A 200 9.45 -22.32 2.38
N PHE A 201 10.57 -22.46 3.08
CA PHE A 201 11.31 -21.36 3.69
C PHE A 201 11.83 -20.38 2.62
N MET A 202 12.44 -20.88 1.55
CA MET A 202 12.92 -20.06 0.43
C MET A 202 11.75 -19.39 -0.30
N SER A 203 10.63 -20.09 -0.46
CA SER A 203 9.40 -19.54 -1.05
C SER A 203 8.82 -18.44 -0.17
N ILE A 204 8.77 -18.61 1.15
CA ILE A 204 8.33 -17.59 2.10
C ILE A 204 9.28 -16.40 2.11
N TYR A 205 10.59 -16.64 2.11
CA TYR A 205 11.60 -15.59 2.05
C TYR A 205 11.49 -14.79 0.75
N PHE A 206 11.33 -15.46 -0.39
CA PHE A 206 11.11 -14.83 -1.67
C PHE A 206 9.79 -14.07 -1.70
N LEU A 207 8.70 -14.65 -1.17
CA LEU A 207 7.41 -13.97 -1.05
C LEU A 207 7.49 -12.76 -0.12
N SER A 208 8.37 -12.79 0.90
CA SER A 208 8.66 -11.66 1.77
C SER A 208 9.46 -10.56 1.07
N LEU A 209 10.48 -10.90 0.27
CA LEU A 209 11.22 -9.96 -0.58
C LEU A 209 10.33 -9.37 -1.68
N PHE A 210 9.47 -10.20 -2.26
CA PHE A 210 8.43 -9.76 -3.18
C PHE A 210 7.49 -8.82 -2.45
N LYS A 211 6.96 -9.19 -1.28
CA LYS A 211 6.10 -8.32 -0.44
C LYS A 211 6.80 -7.03 0.01
N SER A 212 8.13 -6.99 0.17
CA SER A 212 8.87 -5.79 0.55
C SER A 212 9.10 -4.86 -0.65
N THR A 213 9.48 -5.42 -1.80
CA THR A 213 9.66 -4.68 -3.07
C THR A 213 8.33 -4.16 -3.58
N PHE A 214 7.29 -4.96 -3.37
CA PHE A 214 5.89 -4.73 -3.64
C PHE A 214 5.13 -4.32 -2.38
N LYS A 215 5.77 -3.68 -1.38
CA LYS A 215 5.07 -3.15 -0.19
C LYS A 215 3.89 -2.26 -0.60
N ASP A 216 4.02 -1.61 -1.76
CA ASP A 216 3.01 -0.79 -2.39
C ASP A 216 1.81 -1.61 -2.93
N PHE A 217 1.99 -2.88 -3.35
CA PHE A 217 0.96 -3.72 -3.97
C PHE A 217 -0.14 -4.27 -3.09
N ASN A 218 -0.15 -3.91 -1.81
CA ASN A 218 -1.39 -3.94 -1.04
C ASN A 218 -2.38 -2.86 -1.54
N PHE A 219 -2.49 -2.68 -2.86
CA PHE A 219 -3.37 -1.78 -3.57
C PHE A 219 -4.86 -2.09 -3.37
N PHE A 220 -5.16 -3.26 -2.81
CA PHE A 220 -6.52 -3.62 -2.46
C PHE A 220 -6.78 -3.46 -0.96
N SER A 221 -5.74 -3.31 -0.14
CA SER A 221 -5.90 -3.08 1.29
C SER A 221 -6.25 -1.63 1.58
N THR A 222 -7.53 -1.40 1.87
CA THR A 222 -8.00 -0.08 2.29
C THR A 222 -7.28 0.41 3.55
N ASN A 223 -6.87 -0.49 4.45
CA ASN A 223 -6.11 -0.13 5.66
C ASN A 223 -4.71 0.41 5.34
N LYS A 224 -4.00 -0.17 4.37
CA LYS A 224 -2.70 0.36 3.95
C LYS A 224 -2.85 1.78 3.39
N TYR A 225 -3.86 2.01 2.56
CA TYR A 225 -4.12 3.35 2.01
C TYR A 225 -4.43 4.39 3.07
N ILE A 226 -5.18 4.02 4.10
CA ILE A 226 -5.46 4.89 5.23
C ILE A 226 -4.15 5.19 5.99
N SER A 227 -3.32 4.18 6.26
CA SER A 227 -2.03 4.36 6.92
C SER A 227 -1.09 5.28 6.13
N ASP A 228 -0.90 5.01 4.83
CA ASP A 228 -0.03 5.84 3.97
C ASP A 228 -0.56 7.28 3.86
N LEU A 229 -1.88 7.48 3.86
CA LEU A 229 -2.50 8.80 3.84
C LEU A 229 -2.28 9.55 5.17
N ILE A 230 -2.39 8.86 6.32
CA ILE A 230 -2.05 9.42 7.64
C ILE A 230 -0.59 9.88 7.66
N ASP A 231 0.33 9.08 7.14
CA ASP A 231 1.75 9.43 7.07
C ASP A 231 1.98 10.69 6.22
N LEU A 232 1.33 10.80 5.06
CA LEU A 232 1.41 12.00 4.22
C LEU A 232 0.78 13.23 4.88
N LEU A 233 -0.31 13.08 5.63
CA LEU A 233 -0.93 14.18 6.38
C LEU A 233 -0.03 14.64 7.55
N ASN A 234 0.63 13.73 8.24
CA ASN A 234 1.62 14.04 9.27
C ASN A 234 2.81 14.80 8.69
N GLN A 235 3.33 14.36 7.54
CA GLN A 235 4.40 15.07 6.84
C GLN A 235 3.95 16.46 6.37
N LEU A 236 2.71 16.58 5.88
CA LEU A 236 2.12 17.87 5.51
C LEU A 236 2.01 18.81 6.72
N LYS A 237 1.63 18.30 7.89
CA LYS A 237 1.61 19.08 9.14
C LYS A 237 3.00 19.65 9.45
N VAL A 238 4.05 18.83 9.41
CA VAL A 238 5.44 19.27 9.63
C VAL A 238 5.85 20.36 8.63
N ILE A 239 5.46 20.20 7.36
CA ILE A 239 5.74 21.18 6.29
C ILE A 239 5.01 22.51 6.50
N LEU A 240 3.76 22.48 6.96
CA LEU A 240 3.01 23.71 7.25
C LEU A 240 3.54 24.43 8.48
N ASP A 241 4.04 23.70 9.46
CA ASP A 241 4.69 24.22 10.65
C ASP A 241 6.08 24.83 10.35
N ASN A 242 6.74 24.33 9.28
CA ASN A 242 8.09 24.74 8.88
C ASN A 242 8.18 25.15 7.39
N PRO A 243 7.59 26.29 6.99
CA PRO A 243 7.50 26.70 5.59
C PRO A 243 8.87 26.90 4.91
N HIS A 244 9.88 27.37 5.65
CA HIS A 244 11.25 27.56 5.11
C HIS A 244 11.94 26.25 4.72
N TYR A 245 11.66 25.14 5.42
CA TYR A 245 12.17 23.82 5.06
C TYR A 245 11.59 23.38 3.71
N PHE A 246 10.30 23.67 3.51
CA PHE A 246 9.61 23.33 2.27
C PHE A 246 10.16 24.10 1.07
N GLU A 247 10.34 25.42 1.20
CA GLU A 247 10.86 26.27 0.11
C GLU A 247 12.29 25.89 -0.31
N LYS A 248 13.14 25.52 0.65
CA LYS A 248 14.55 25.14 0.38
C LYS A 248 14.70 23.84 -0.40
N HIS A 249 13.77 22.90 -0.23
CA HIS A 249 13.87 21.55 -0.80
C HIS A 249 12.89 21.30 -1.96
N HIS A 250 12.10 22.30 -2.34
CA HIS A 250 11.08 22.19 -3.38
C HIS A 250 11.38 23.05 -4.62
N PRO A 251 11.61 22.43 -5.80
CA PRO A 251 11.70 23.17 -7.05
C PRO A 251 10.31 23.61 -7.54
N ALA A 252 10.11 24.91 -7.83
CA ALA A 252 8.87 25.53 -8.30
C ALA A 252 8.16 24.77 -9.46
N ARG A 253 8.93 24.04 -10.26
CA ARG A 253 8.43 23.15 -11.32
C ARG A 253 7.48 22.05 -10.82
N LEU A 254 7.71 21.49 -9.63
CA LEU A 254 6.87 20.41 -9.07
C LEU A 254 5.51 20.93 -8.61
N GLU A 255 5.46 22.12 -8.02
CA GLU A 255 4.22 22.78 -7.63
C GLU A 255 3.35 23.10 -8.84
N ASN A 256 3.92 23.62 -9.93
CA ASN A 256 3.16 23.84 -11.17
C ASN A 256 2.58 22.53 -11.73
N LEU A 257 3.35 21.44 -11.66
CA LEU A 257 2.88 20.12 -12.08
C LEU A 257 1.75 19.62 -11.18
N ALA A 258 1.89 19.75 -9.86
CA ALA A 258 0.87 19.36 -8.89
C ALA A 258 -0.44 20.14 -9.11
N LYS A 259 -0.36 21.47 -9.23
CA LYS A 259 -1.52 22.34 -9.52
C LYS A 259 -2.26 21.92 -10.79
N ASN A 260 -1.52 21.62 -11.86
CA ASN A 260 -2.12 21.18 -13.13
C ASN A 260 -2.84 19.83 -12.98
N LEU A 261 -2.24 18.86 -12.26
CA LEU A 261 -2.87 17.56 -12.02
C LEU A 261 -4.12 17.67 -11.15
N ILE A 262 -4.12 18.53 -10.12
CA ILE A 262 -5.31 18.79 -9.31
C ILE A 262 -6.40 19.46 -10.13
N LYS A 263 -6.08 20.49 -10.92
CA LYS A 263 -7.04 21.15 -11.80
C LYS A 263 -7.72 20.17 -12.77
N SER A 264 -6.94 19.25 -13.35
CA SER A 264 -7.46 18.17 -14.22
C SER A 264 -8.33 17.16 -13.46
N TYR A 265 -7.99 16.86 -12.22
CA TYR A 265 -8.81 15.98 -11.38
C TYR A 265 -10.15 16.62 -11.01
N GLU A 266 -10.14 17.89 -10.58
CA GLU A 266 -11.36 18.62 -10.24
C GLU A 266 -12.29 18.82 -11.45
N SER A 267 -11.75 19.02 -12.65
CA SER A 267 -12.58 19.06 -13.87
C SER A 267 -13.24 17.71 -14.15
N THR A 268 -12.56 16.60 -13.86
CA THR A 268 -13.13 15.25 -13.96
C THR A 268 -14.27 15.05 -12.94
N LEU A 269 -14.10 15.55 -11.70
CA LEU A 269 -15.13 15.47 -10.65
C LEU A 269 -16.37 16.33 -10.92
N LYS A 270 -16.25 17.45 -11.66
CA LYS A 270 -17.41 18.27 -12.04
C LYS A 270 -18.30 17.57 -13.06
N ILE A 271 -17.72 16.69 -13.87
CA ILE A 271 -18.44 15.89 -14.87
C ILE A 271 -19.12 14.68 -14.18
N GLU A 272 -18.46 14.09 -13.17
CA GLU A 272 -19.04 13.04 -12.31
C GLU A 272 -19.65 13.64 -11.02
N VAL A 273 -20.90 14.12 -11.09
CA VAL A 273 -21.66 14.87 -10.06
C VAL A 273 -21.71 14.23 -8.64
N ARG A 274 -21.18 13.01 -8.41
CA ARG A 274 -21.25 12.32 -7.11
C ARG A 274 -20.23 12.75 -6.03
N PHE A 275 -19.14 13.45 -6.35
CA PHE A 275 -17.99 13.57 -5.43
C PHE A 275 -17.44 14.99 -5.19
N SER A 276 -18.17 16.04 -5.59
CA SER A 276 -17.68 17.42 -5.48
C SER A 276 -17.80 18.01 -4.06
N PHE A 277 -16.67 18.41 -3.46
CA PHE A 277 -16.61 19.19 -2.21
C PHE A 277 -17.25 20.59 -2.34
N LYS A 278 -17.48 21.07 -3.56
CA LYS A 278 -17.89 22.45 -3.84
C LYS A 278 -19.27 22.79 -3.28
N ASN A 279 -20.08 21.77 -2.95
CA ASN A 279 -21.47 21.91 -2.48
C ASN A 279 -21.64 21.62 -0.98
N ILE A 280 -20.57 21.37 -0.21
CA ILE A 280 -20.69 21.13 1.23
C ILE A 280 -20.84 22.47 1.94
N GLN A 281 -21.96 22.69 2.64
CA GLN A 281 -22.19 23.88 3.46
C GLN A 281 -21.45 23.76 4.79
N TRP A 282 -20.20 24.23 4.81
CA TRP A 282 -19.28 24.13 5.95
C TRP A 282 -19.67 24.98 7.18
N LYS A 283 -20.61 25.92 7.06
CA LYS A 283 -20.98 26.85 8.15
C LYS A 283 -21.53 26.15 9.39
N GLU A 284 -22.05 24.92 9.27
CA GLU A 284 -22.67 24.20 10.39
C GLU A 284 -21.69 23.37 11.24
N LEU A 285 -20.45 23.14 10.78
CA LEU A 285 -19.41 22.42 11.53
C LEU A 285 -18.75 23.28 12.63
N TYR A 286 -18.90 24.61 12.56
CA TYR A 286 -18.17 25.56 13.39
C TYR A 286 -18.78 25.82 14.78
N TYR A 287 -19.93 25.23 15.13
CA TYR A 287 -20.69 25.64 16.33
C TYR A 287 -21.03 24.53 17.36
N SER A 288 -20.38 23.36 17.35
CA SER A 288 -20.72 22.31 18.32
C SER A 288 -19.56 21.32 18.50
N PRO A 289 -18.76 21.32 19.61
CA PRO A 289 -19.10 21.70 20.99
C PRO A 289 -18.07 22.61 21.73
N LEU A 290 -17.07 23.21 21.06
CA LEU A 290 -16.00 23.96 21.75
C LEU A 290 -16.47 25.27 22.41
N LYS A 291 -17.51 25.93 21.86
CA LYS A 291 -18.04 27.19 22.43
C LYS A 291 -18.83 26.99 23.74
N ARG A 292 -19.26 25.76 24.06
CA ARG A 292 -20.04 25.48 25.27
C ARG A 292 -19.17 25.36 26.53
N ILE A 293 -17.84 25.38 26.38
CA ILE A 293 -16.87 25.37 27.49
C ILE A 293 -16.42 26.81 27.82
N GLU A 294 -16.35 27.70 26.83
CA GLU A 294 -16.00 29.11 27.05
C GLU A 294 -17.18 29.93 27.60
N GLU A 295 -18.42 29.68 27.17
CA GLU A 295 -19.60 30.37 27.71
C GLU A 295 -20.07 29.85 29.10
N LYS A 296 -19.37 28.87 29.68
CA LYS A 296 -19.60 28.41 31.06
C LYS A 296 -18.58 28.93 32.06
N ASN A 297 -17.52 29.59 31.59
CA ASN A 297 -16.42 30.12 32.39
C ASN A 297 -16.18 31.63 32.14
N SER A 298 -17.14 32.34 31.56
CA SER A 298 -17.21 33.81 31.49
C SER A 298 -18.52 34.29 32.10
#